data_AF-A0A258JYS9-F1
#
_entry.id   AF-A0A258JYS9-F1
#
_cell.length_a   1.000
_cell.length_b   1.000
_cell.length_c   1.000
_cell.angle_alpha   90.00
_cell.angle_beta   90.00
_cell.angle_gamma   90.00
#
_symmetry.space_group_name_H-M   'P 1'
#
loop_
_entity.id
_entity.type
_entity.pdbx_description
1 polymer ?
#
loop_
_entity_poly.entity_id
_entity_poly.type
_entity_poly.pdbx_seq_one_letter_code
_entity_poly.pdbx_strand_id
1 'polypeptide(L)'
;SGAFVGLSFGGDDGGSGGDGGTVNATIGGGIETSGAGSNGLFVQSIGGGGGLAGDMASTVFDISHTSVGTGGGDGDGGAINVTVNGSIVSQGENAAAVNLQSIGGGGGAIQTSGVSGIGSAGGTGIGGAITLAVNGTISATGLNSPGIFAASLGGTGASNIAIAVNSGAVVSGGKGALGAGITLSGGADNSIGIAANAAVQGLGGVAILAGAANEIVQNAGTVTGSVDLGLGTNAFTNLAGGVFNAGDVVQLNGGTLSNAGTLSPSGLGKVGSSAVTGNLTSPGTLAIDVDLRRGRADSIAVSGAADLTGGAVAINAVGIAPNATATYISAATLTGAPVYTDNSLVYQWQQVAATTSGGQPAYGLTAQANFTPAGVGLNPNQQAIAAHLQSVWNAGGASGANQVFSGLGGTSATASAYQAALSDLSPELLGAGASTRTSESRAVMNRTMSCPVFAEGTMLVVEDQCAWARMIFGRTTQTSSAQNQGFTTDTITAQTGVQVQVAPDWFTAFSVAYQQAWTTGTGNSSWTSAYGLDVSAALKHQAGPWLFALAADFGWMNSSSSRTISGLAASPTSSSDTYNVTGRFRVVCGLRRFLCERPRLCGAGQ
;
A
#
# COMPACT_ATOMS: atom_id res chain seq x y z
N SER A 1 33.46 39.34 25.37
CA SER A 1 32.21 39.84 25.98
C SER A 1 31.51 40.70 24.95
N GLY A 2 30.52 40.15 24.25
CA GLY A 2 29.65 40.94 23.38
C GLY A 2 28.61 41.62 24.26
N ALA A 3 28.61 42.95 24.30
CA ALA A 3 27.57 43.69 24.99
C ALA A 3 26.24 43.41 24.29
N PHE A 4 25.29 42.80 25.02
CA PHE A 4 23.89 42.83 24.62
C PHE A 4 23.49 44.31 24.58
N VAL A 5 23.18 44.84 23.40
CA VAL A 5 22.49 46.12 23.28
C VAL A 5 21.10 45.87 23.87
N GLY A 6 20.88 46.34 25.11
CA GLY A 6 19.57 46.32 25.73
C GLY A 6 18.64 47.20 24.92
N LEU A 7 17.84 46.60 24.04
CA LEU A 7 16.74 47.28 23.40
C LEU A 7 15.67 47.51 24.46
N SER A 8 15.45 48.77 24.85
CA SER A 8 14.36 49.12 25.76
C SER A 8 13.05 49.19 24.98
N PHE A 9 12.05 48.44 25.44
CA PHE A 9 10.67 48.50 24.96
C PHE A 9 9.84 49.32 25.94
N GLY A 10 10.19 50.60 26.11
CA GLY A 10 9.49 51.45 27.06
C GLY A 10 10.24 52.71 27.48
N GLY A 11 11.06 53.31 26.62
CA GLY A 11 11.92 54.44 27.02
C GLY A 11 12.97 54.04 28.07
N ASP A 12 13.96 54.90 28.31
CA ASP A 12 15.08 54.57 29.20
C ASP A 12 14.69 54.55 30.70
N ASP A 13 13.49 55.05 31.02
CA ASP A 13 12.89 55.11 32.35
C ASP A 13 11.55 54.34 32.38
N GLY A 14 11.58 53.04 32.03
CA GLY A 14 10.40 52.16 31.93
C GLY A 14 9.25 52.62 32.84
N GLY A 15 8.15 53.07 32.23
CA GLY A 15 7.00 53.58 32.98
C GLY A 15 6.51 52.55 34.02
N SER A 16 5.62 52.97 34.92
CA SER A 16 5.14 52.24 36.12
C SER A 16 4.60 50.82 35.91
N GLY A 17 4.66 50.29 34.70
CA GLY A 17 4.08 49.03 34.36
C GLY A 17 2.57 49.11 34.19
N GLY A 18 2.00 48.05 33.65
CA GLY A 18 0.56 47.89 33.48
C GLY A 18 0.27 46.53 32.88
N ASP A 19 -0.78 45.89 33.36
CA ASP A 19 -1.16 44.56 32.89
C ASP A 19 -1.73 44.64 31.48
N GLY A 20 -1.38 43.66 30.66
CA GLY A 20 -2.02 43.41 29.39
C GLY A 20 -3.48 43.01 29.59
N GLY A 21 -4.37 43.50 28.73
CA GLY A 21 -5.78 43.11 28.76
C GLY A 21 -6.01 41.71 28.20
N THR A 22 -7.11 41.08 28.60
CA THR A 22 -7.59 39.84 27.95
C THR A 22 -7.95 40.11 26.49
N VAL A 23 -7.51 39.23 25.59
CA VAL A 23 -7.85 39.28 24.17
C VAL A 23 -8.75 38.11 23.81
N ASN A 24 -9.90 38.40 23.21
CA ASN A 24 -10.83 37.41 22.70
C ASN A 24 -10.94 37.54 21.18
N ALA A 25 -10.76 36.45 20.43
CA ALA A 25 -10.89 36.44 18.98
C ALA A 25 -11.67 35.23 18.48
N THR A 26 -12.56 35.46 17.51
CA THR A 26 -13.31 34.39 16.84
C THR A 26 -13.17 34.57 15.34
N ILE A 27 -12.58 33.59 14.65
CA ILE A 27 -12.37 33.61 13.21
C ILE A 27 -13.40 32.71 12.53
N GLY A 28 -14.41 33.32 11.90
CA GLY A 28 -15.44 32.61 11.14
C GLY A 28 -15.13 32.42 9.65
N GLY A 29 -14.33 33.32 9.06
CA GLY A 29 -14.00 33.34 7.63
C GLY A 29 -12.63 32.74 7.30
N GLY A 30 -12.30 32.71 6.01
CA GLY A 30 -10.98 32.33 5.52
C GLY A 30 -9.96 33.48 5.64
N ILE A 31 -8.74 33.18 6.06
CA ILE A 31 -7.58 34.09 6.06
C ILE A 31 -6.44 33.42 5.29
N GLU A 32 -5.84 34.13 4.34
CA GLU A 32 -4.70 33.65 3.57
C GLU A 32 -3.61 34.73 3.49
N THR A 33 -2.39 34.36 3.83
CA THR A 33 -1.19 35.21 3.73
C THR A 33 -0.06 34.47 3.01
N SER A 34 0.80 35.21 2.29
CA SER A 34 1.83 34.61 1.43
C SER A 34 3.22 35.25 1.52
N GLY A 35 3.36 36.43 2.13
CA GLY A 35 4.66 37.07 2.33
C GLY A 35 5.47 36.42 3.45
N ALA A 36 6.80 36.50 3.38
CA ALA A 36 7.66 36.11 4.50
C ALA A 36 7.30 36.91 5.77
N GLY A 37 7.28 36.26 6.93
CA GLY A 37 6.84 36.85 8.19
C GLY A 37 5.35 37.21 8.27
N SER A 38 4.57 36.97 7.21
CA SER A 38 3.15 37.33 7.15
C SER A 38 2.29 36.29 7.86
N ASN A 39 2.21 36.39 9.18
CA ASN A 39 1.36 35.52 9.98
C ASN A 39 -0.11 35.62 9.53
N GLY A 40 -0.85 34.51 9.55
CA GLY A 40 -2.27 34.52 9.21
C GLY A 40 -3.11 35.25 10.26
N LEU A 41 -3.03 34.77 11.51
CA LEU A 41 -3.60 35.42 12.68
C LEU A 41 -2.50 35.68 13.71
N PHE A 42 -2.35 36.94 14.13
CA PHE A 42 -1.47 37.33 15.21
C PHE A 42 -2.26 37.95 16.36
N VAL A 43 -2.15 37.38 17.56
CA VAL A 43 -2.85 37.82 18.77
C VAL A 43 -1.83 38.00 19.88
N GLN A 44 -1.81 39.19 20.49
CA GLN A 44 -0.80 39.53 21.48
C GLN A 44 -1.42 40.28 22.67
N SER A 45 -1.01 39.91 23.88
CA SER A 45 -1.24 40.66 25.12
C SER A 45 0.08 40.80 25.86
N ILE A 46 0.54 42.04 26.07
CA ILE A 46 1.81 42.33 26.76
C ILE A 46 1.53 43.20 27.98
N GLY A 47 1.91 42.72 29.16
CA GLY A 47 2.04 43.54 30.36
C GLY A 47 3.45 44.14 30.44
N GLY A 48 3.59 45.35 31.00
CA GLY A 48 4.90 45.99 31.19
C GLY A 48 5.50 46.72 29.99
N GLY A 49 4.76 46.87 28.88
CA GLY A 49 5.21 47.59 27.68
C GLY A 49 6.03 46.74 26.71
N GLY A 50 5.81 46.93 25.40
CA GLY A 50 6.34 45.99 24.41
C GLY A 50 5.83 46.18 22.99
N GLY A 51 6.16 45.23 22.12
CA GLY A 51 5.60 45.15 20.77
C GLY A 51 6.43 44.33 19.79
N LEU A 52 6.20 44.55 18.51
CA LEU A 52 6.98 43.99 17.41
C LEU A 52 8.03 45.02 16.97
N ALA A 53 9.28 44.59 16.83
CA ALA A 53 10.35 45.44 16.29
C ALA A 53 11.25 44.67 15.33
N GLY A 54 11.51 45.27 14.17
CA GLY A 54 12.42 44.74 13.16
C GLY A 54 11.71 44.06 11.99
N ASP A 55 12.40 43.14 11.33
CA ASP A 55 11.93 42.45 10.13
C ASP A 55 11.25 41.13 10.47
N MET A 56 9.92 41.11 10.35
CA MET A 56 9.10 39.91 10.59
C MET A 56 9.49 38.74 9.67
N ALA A 57 10.09 38.98 8.50
CA ALA A 57 10.59 37.90 7.65
C ALA A 57 11.74 37.12 8.29
N SER A 58 12.34 37.65 9.36
CA SER A 58 13.42 37.03 10.15
C SER A 58 12.93 36.49 11.51
N THR A 59 11.61 36.33 11.70
CA THR A 59 11.05 35.75 12.94
C THR A 59 11.49 34.31 13.14
N VAL A 60 11.81 33.96 14.38
CA VAL A 60 12.14 32.58 14.79
C VAL A 60 11.09 32.12 15.79
N PHE A 61 10.32 31.10 15.41
CA PHE A 61 9.32 30.46 16.28
C PHE A 61 9.94 29.30 17.04
N ASP A 62 10.76 29.62 18.03
CA ASP A 62 11.46 28.63 18.83
C ASP A 62 10.87 28.48 20.24
N ILE A 63 11.22 27.38 20.89
CA ILE A 63 10.89 27.01 22.26
C ILE A 63 11.86 27.58 23.29
N SER A 64 13.03 28.08 22.85
CA SER A 64 13.94 28.85 23.69
C SER A 64 13.45 30.30 23.77
N HIS A 65 12.95 30.70 24.94
CA HIS A 65 12.62 32.10 25.19
C HIS A 65 13.88 32.82 25.63
N THR A 66 14.31 33.79 24.83
CA THR A 66 15.42 34.68 25.18
C THR A 66 14.86 35.89 25.90
N SER A 67 15.54 36.37 26.93
CA SER A 67 15.30 37.73 27.42
C SER A 67 15.66 38.67 26.27
N VAL A 68 14.65 39.32 25.70
CA VAL A 68 14.81 40.13 24.48
C VAL A 68 15.26 41.57 24.80
N GLY A 69 15.39 41.92 26.07
CA GLY A 69 15.86 43.21 26.54
C GLY A 69 16.05 43.22 28.06
N THR A 70 16.42 44.39 28.60
CA THR A 70 16.61 44.63 30.05
C THR A 70 15.85 45.87 30.53
N GLY A 71 14.82 46.29 29.78
CA GLY A 71 14.08 47.55 29.99
C GLY A 71 12.56 47.37 29.99
N GLY A 72 12.05 46.16 30.21
CA GLY A 72 10.62 45.92 30.38
C GLY A 72 10.12 46.50 31.70
N GLY A 73 8.92 47.10 31.67
CA GLY A 73 8.19 47.49 32.89
C GLY A 73 7.51 46.28 33.55
N ASP A 74 6.96 46.49 34.74
CA ASP A 74 6.23 45.45 35.46
C ASP A 74 4.81 45.26 34.90
N GLY A 75 4.28 44.04 34.97
CA GLY A 75 2.88 43.76 34.63
C GLY A 75 2.69 42.43 33.95
N ASP A 76 1.52 41.85 34.17
CA ASP A 76 1.17 40.53 33.65
C ASP A 76 0.64 40.60 32.22
N GLY A 77 0.95 39.59 31.42
CA GLY A 77 0.26 39.36 30.15
C GLY A 77 -1.19 38.95 30.42
N GLY A 78 -2.13 39.47 29.62
CA GLY A 78 -3.53 39.10 29.73
C GLY A 78 -3.84 37.74 29.11
N ALA A 79 -4.98 37.15 29.48
CA ALA A 79 -5.42 35.89 28.88
C ALA A 79 -5.74 36.05 27.38
N ILE A 80 -5.51 34.99 26.59
CA ILE A 80 -5.84 34.95 25.17
C ILE A 80 -6.82 33.80 24.94
N ASN A 81 -8.02 34.13 24.45
CA ASN A 81 -9.04 33.14 24.11
C ASN A 81 -9.36 33.24 22.62
N VAL A 82 -9.01 32.21 21.85
CA VAL A 82 -9.18 32.19 20.40
C VAL A 82 -10.02 31.00 19.96
N THR A 83 -10.99 31.25 19.09
CA THR A 83 -11.76 30.20 18.38
C THR A 83 -11.57 30.35 16.88
N VAL A 84 -11.14 29.28 16.20
CA VAL A 84 -10.99 29.24 14.74
C VAL A 84 -12.02 28.29 14.15
N ASN A 85 -13.07 28.85 13.54
CA ASN A 85 -14.11 28.11 12.81
C ASN A 85 -13.83 28.02 11.31
N GLY A 86 -13.10 29.01 10.76
CA GLY A 86 -12.75 29.09 9.35
C GLY A 86 -11.40 28.43 9.01
N SER A 87 -10.86 28.79 7.85
CA SER A 87 -9.54 28.35 7.39
C SER A 87 -8.52 29.47 7.55
N ILE A 88 -7.35 29.19 8.12
CA ILE A 88 -6.23 30.13 8.21
C ILE A 88 -5.02 29.49 7.55
N VAL A 89 -4.53 30.11 6.49
CA VAL A 89 -3.42 29.60 5.67
C VAL A 89 -2.30 30.63 5.61
N SER A 90 -1.07 30.22 5.92
CA SER A 90 0.14 31.02 5.77
C SER A 90 1.16 30.29 4.90
N GLN A 91 1.58 30.91 3.80
CA GLN A 91 2.48 30.29 2.82
C GLN A 91 3.91 30.80 2.89
N GLY A 92 4.13 31.96 3.51
CA GLY A 92 5.44 32.60 3.59
C GLY A 92 6.39 31.88 4.54
N GLU A 93 7.69 32.07 4.33
CA GLU A 93 8.71 31.62 5.28
C GLU A 93 8.63 32.39 6.59
N ASN A 94 9.01 31.75 7.70
CA ASN A 94 8.99 32.34 9.04
C ASN A 94 7.62 32.98 9.36
N ALA A 95 6.51 32.37 8.92
CA ALA A 95 5.17 32.93 9.06
C ALA A 95 4.20 31.88 9.62
N ALA A 96 3.87 31.99 10.90
CA ALA A 96 2.91 31.10 11.53
C ALA A 96 1.50 31.31 10.98
N ALA A 97 0.71 30.25 10.85
CA ALA A 97 -0.70 30.43 10.49
C ALA A 97 -1.47 31.08 11.65
N VAL A 98 -1.22 30.64 12.89
CA VAL A 98 -1.72 31.28 14.11
C VAL A 98 -0.56 31.52 15.08
N ASN A 99 -0.38 32.76 15.51
CA ASN A 99 0.65 33.17 16.47
C ASN A 99 -0.02 33.88 17.67
N LEU A 100 0.06 33.26 18.85
CA LEU A 100 -0.54 33.73 20.10
C LEU A 100 0.55 34.04 21.12
N GLN A 101 0.56 35.24 21.68
CA GLN A 101 1.61 35.68 22.61
C GLN A 101 1.02 36.39 23.82
N SER A 102 1.10 35.78 25.00
CA SER A 102 0.84 36.45 26.27
C SER A 102 2.14 36.60 27.05
N ILE A 103 2.60 37.84 27.23
CA ILE A 103 3.93 38.14 27.77
C ILE A 103 3.81 39.10 28.95
N GLY A 104 4.36 38.71 30.11
CA GLY A 104 4.52 39.57 31.29
C GLY A 104 5.95 40.13 31.42
N GLY A 105 6.09 41.26 32.12
CA GLY A 105 7.38 41.91 32.38
C GLY A 105 7.96 42.65 31.17
N GLY A 106 7.09 43.11 30.27
CA GLY A 106 7.41 43.75 29.00
C GLY A 106 7.98 42.77 27.96
N GLY A 107 8.20 43.25 26.74
CA GLY A 107 8.87 42.48 25.67
C GLY A 107 8.11 42.40 24.36
N GLY A 108 8.04 41.20 23.77
CA GLY A 108 7.44 40.98 22.45
C GLY A 108 8.39 40.27 21.50
N ALA A 109 8.28 40.56 20.20
CA ALA A 109 9.09 39.93 19.17
C ALA A 109 10.11 40.93 18.63
N ILE A 110 11.39 40.57 18.68
CA ILE A 110 12.49 41.34 18.07
C ILE A 110 13.10 40.55 16.94
N GLN A 111 13.34 41.19 15.80
CA GLN A 111 13.98 40.58 14.63
C GLN A 111 14.97 41.57 14.01
N THR A 112 16.22 41.56 14.49
CA THR A 112 17.30 42.40 13.96
C THR A 112 18.48 41.55 13.53
N SER A 113 19.39 42.11 12.72
CA SER A 113 20.60 41.43 12.28
C SER A 113 21.53 41.12 13.47
N GLY A 114 21.33 39.94 14.09
CA GLY A 114 22.13 39.43 15.21
C GLY A 114 21.31 39.01 16.44
N VAL A 115 20.06 39.45 16.57
CA VAL A 115 19.14 39.05 17.66
C VAL A 115 17.73 38.88 17.10
N SER A 116 17.25 37.64 17.10
CA SER A 116 15.85 37.29 16.80
C SER A 116 15.28 36.46 17.95
N GLY A 117 14.12 36.85 18.46
CA GLY A 117 13.47 36.12 19.56
C GLY A 117 12.10 36.66 19.92
N ILE A 118 11.34 35.82 20.61
CA ILE A 118 10.06 36.16 21.24
C ILE A 118 10.24 35.91 22.73
N GLY A 119 9.97 36.92 23.57
CA GLY A 119 10.19 36.78 25.00
C GLY A 119 9.92 38.02 25.82
N SER A 120 10.21 37.90 27.11
CA SER A 120 10.11 39.01 28.06
C SER A 120 11.34 39.93 27.98
N ALA A 121 11.14 41.23 28.22
CA ALA A 121 12.21 42.24 28.29
C ALA A 121 12.81 42.40 29.71
N GLY A 122 12.55 41.46 30.62
CA GLY A 122 13.22 41.35 31.92
C GLY A 122 12.54 42.09 33.07
N GLY A 123 11.38 42.72 32.86
CA GLY A 123 10.53 43.22 33.93
C GLY A 123 9.84 42.09 34.70
N THR A 124 9.16 42.42 35.80
CA THR A 124 8.40 41.41 36.57
C THR A 124 6.99 41.22 35.98
N GLY A 125 6.50 39.98 35.99
CA GLY A 125 5.19 39.66 35.45
C GLY A 125 5.11 38.23 34.92
N ILE A 126 3.89 37.74 34.81
CA ILE A 126 3.56 36.39 34.38
C ILE A 126 2.87 36.43 33.01
N GLY A 127 3.17 35.47 32.14
CA GLY A 127 2.40 35.25 30.91
C GLY A 127 0.98 34.76 31.23
N GLY A 128 -0.03 35.36 30.62
CA GLY A 128 -1.43 34.99 30.81
C GLY A 128 -1.80 33.67 30.14
N ALA A 129 -2.91 33.07 30.57
CA ALA A 129 -3.37 31.79 30.03
C ALA A 129 -3.75 31.92 28.55
N ILE A 130 -3.42 30.92 27.74
CA ILE A 130 -3.77 30.88 26.32
C ILE A 130 -4.70 29.69 26.08
N THR A 131 -5.90 29.94 25.57
CA THR A 131 -6.85 28.91 25.16
C THR A 131 -7.17 29.06 23.68
N LEU A 132 -6.93 28.01 22.90
CA LEU A 132 -7.24 27.96 21.48
C LEU A 132 -8.14 26.75 21.16
N ALA A 133 -9.31 27.02 20.59
CA ALA A 133 -10.21 26.01 20.03
C ALA A 133 -10.17 26.06 18.50
N VAL A 134 -9.85 24.94 17.85
CA VAL A 134 -9.76 24.81 16.39
C VAL A 134 -10.90 23.90 15.91
N ASN A 135 -11.84 24.46 15.17
CA ASN A 135 -12.95 23.74 14.52
C ASN A 135 -12.78 23.67 12.99
N GLY A 136 -11.86 24.45 12.42
CA GLY A 136 -11.59 24.49 10.98
C GLY A 136 -10.18 24.02 10.61
N THR A 137 -9.54 24.70 9.66
CA THR A 137 -8.20 24.34 9.16
C THR A 137 -7.19 25.42 9.48
N ILE A 138 -6.07 25.04 10.07
CA ILE A 138 -4.89 25.91 10.25
C ILE A 138 -3.74 25.27 9.49
N SER A 139 -3.17 25.98 8.51
CA SER A 139 -2.09 25.45 7.68
C SER A 139 -1.00 26.47 7.44
N ALA A 140 0.21 26.16 7.87
CA ALA A 140 1.42 26.84 7.44
C ALA A 140 2.18 25.93 6.47
N THR A 141 2.66 26.46 5.33
CA THR A 141 3.41 25.68 4.34
C THR A 141 4.84 26.16 4.12
N GLY A 142 5.18 27.35 4.61
CA GLY A 142 6.50 27.95 4.49
C GLY A 142 7.58 27.25 5.31
N LEU A 143 8.84 27.60 5.07
CA LEU A 143 9.97 27.13 5.89
C LEU A 143 9.90 27.73 7.31
N ASN A 144 10.23 26.94 8.34
CA ASN A 144 10.25 27.33 9.76
C ASN A 144 8.95 27.99 10.22
N SER A 145 7.83 27.57 9.65
CA SER A 145 6.53 28.21 9.82
C SER A 145 5.59 27.25 10.55
N PRO A 146 5.29 27.47 11.83
CA PRO A 146 4.41 26.58 12.58
C PRO A 146 2.94 26.79 12.19
N GLY A 147 2.14 25.74 12.30
CA GLY A 147 0.68 25.87 12.15
C GLY A 147 0.13 26.76 13.27
N ILE A 148 0.43 26.38 14.50
CA ILE A 148 0.12 27.15 15.71
C ILE A 148 1.42 27.42 16.46
N PHE A 149 1.71 28.67 16.75
CA PHE A 149 2.69 29.08 17.75
C PHE A 149 1.96 29.73 18.93
N ALA A 150 2.17 29.23 20.13
CA ALA A 150 1.63 29.82 21.35
C ALA A 150 2.74 30.02 22.38
N ALA A 151 2.87 31.26 22.86
CA ALA A 151 3.87 31.65 23.83
C ALA A 151 3.25 32.32 25.05
N SER A 152 3.33 31.67 26.21
CA SER A 152 2.97 32.24 27.52
C SER A 152 4.26 32.41 28.31
N LEU A 153 4.74 33.65 28.44
CA LEU A 153 6.08 33.96 28.93
C LEU A 153 6.04 35.11 29.94
N GLY A 154 6.96 35.12 30.90
CA GLY A 154 7.07 36.23 31.84
C GLY A 154 8.34 36.13 32.68
N GLY A 155 8.82 37.26 33.18
CA GLY A 155 10.04 37.32 34.01
C GLY A 155 9.90 36.58 35.35
N THR A 156 8.67 36.40 35.84
CA THR A 156 8.38 35.71 37.11
C THR A 156 7.54 34.45 36.96
N GLY A 157 7.16 34.07 35.73
CA GLY A 157 6.42 32.83 35.46
C GLY A 157 5.54 32.89 34.22
N ALA A 158 4.75 31.84 34.02
CA ALA A 158 3.79 31.74 32.93
C ALA A 158 2.56 30.92 33.36
N SER A 159 1.42 31.23 32.76
CA SER A 159 0.17 30.48 32.89
C SER A 159 0.03 29.45 31.77
N ASN A 160 -0.90 28.51 31.96
CA ASN A 160 -1.08 27.36 31.06
C ASN A 160 -1.50 27.74 29.64
N ILE A 161 -1.05 26.94 28.69
CA ILE A 161 -1.49 26.93 27.29
C ILE A 161 -2.37 25.69 27.06
N ALA A 162 -3.58 25.89 26.56
CA ALA A 162 -4.54 24.84 26.24
C ALA A 162 -4.94 24.93 24.76
N ILE A 163 -4.62 23.90 23.99
CA ILE A 163 -4.99 23.79 22.57
C ILE A 163 -5.95 22.61 22.39
N ALA A 164 -7.15 22.89 21.86
CA ALA A 164 -8.14 21.89 21.50
C ALA A 164 -8.33 21.86 19.98
N VAL A 165 -7.90 20.77 19.34
CA VAL A 165 -8.14 20.49 17.92
C VAL A 165 -9.38 19.59 17.84
N ASN A 166 -10.52 20.19 17.52
CA ASN A 166 -11.83 19.54 17.58
C ASN A 166 -12.08 18.64 16.37
N SER A 167 -13.15 17.84 16.43
CA SER A 167 -13.43 16.81 15.42
C SER A 167 -13.54 17.41 14.01
N GLY A 168 -12.82 16.82 13.06
CA GLY A 168 -12.76 17.29 11.66
C GLY A 168 -11.78 18.45 11.42
N ALA A 169 -11.18 19.03 12.47
CA ALA A 169 -10.19 20.09 12.32
C ALA A 169 -8.83 19.54 11.88
N VAL A 170 -8.08 20.37 11.16
CA VAL A 170 -6.73 20.02 10.67
C VAL A 170 -5.76 21.13 11.04
N VAL A 171 -4.65 20.76 11.67
CA VAL A 171 -3.51 21.63 11.94
C VAL A 171 -2.28 21.09 11.23
N SER A 172 -1.73 21.88 10.31
CA SER A 172 -0.51 21.52 9.57
C SER A 172 0.54 22.61 9.71
N GLY A 173 1.74 22.21 10.13
CA GLY A 173 2.93 23.04 10.11
C GLY A 173 3.70 22.94 8.80
N GLY A 174 4.57 23.92 8.58
CA GLY A 174 5.39 24.06 7.39
C GLY A 174 6.61 23.13 7.37
N LYS A 175 7.63 23.55 6.63
CA LYS A 175 8.89 22.79 6.47
C LYS A 175 9.90 23.18 7.54
N GLY A 176 10.97 22.40 7.68
CA GLY A 176 12.07 22.70 8.60
C GLY A 176 11.76 22.33 10.05
N ALA A 177 12.77 22.42 10.91
CA ALA A 177 12.70 21.95 12.31
C ALA A 177 11.70 22.75 13.16
N LEU A 178 11.50 24.05 12.84
CA LEU A 178 10.54 24.93 13.52
C LEU A 178 9.16 24.97 12.83
N GLY A 179 8.98 24.19 11.75
CA GLY A 179 7.72 24.09 11.01
C GLY A 179 6.72 23.12 11.62
N ALA A 180 6.62 23.05 12.96
CA ALA A 180 5.77 22.07 13.61
C ALA A 180 4.28 22.38 13.42
N GLY A 181 3.41 21.36 13.49
CA GLY A 181 1.97 21.57 13.54
C GLY A 181 1.58 22.49 14.70
N ILE A 182 2.08 22.17 15.89
CA ILE A 182 1.90 22.95 17.11
C ILE A 182 3.26 23.22 17.75
N THR A 183 3.53 24.48 18.06
CA THR A 183 4.72 24.93 18.79
C THR A 183 4.30 25.65 20.07
N LEU A 184 4.77 25.18 21.22
CA LEU A 184 4.52 25.77 22.53
C LEU A 184 5.79 26.32 23.16
N SER A 185 5.77 27.58 23.56
CA SER A 185 6.89 28.25 24.21
C SER A 185 6.47 28.79 25.59
N GLY A 186 7.09 28.28 26.64
CA GLY A 186 6.73 28.60 28.02
C GLY A 186 5.44 27.94 28.48
N GLY A 187 4.66 28.65 29.30
CA GLY A 187 3.59 28.06 30.11
C GLY A 187 4.08 27.33 31.35
N ALA A 188 3.15 26.71 32.08
CA ALA A 188 3.45 25.91 33.27
C ALA A 188 2.98 24.46 33.07
N ASP A 189 1.67 24.25 33.05
CA ASP A 189 1.05 22.94 32.80
C ASP A 189 0.18 23.01 31.53
N ASN A 190 0.80 22.74 30.40
CA ASN A 190 0.20 22.87 29.08
C ASN A 190 -0.55 21.60 28.67
N SER A 191 -1.59 21.77 27.86
CA SER A 191 -2.42 20.67 27.38
C SER A 191 -2.75 20.79 25.90
N ILE A 192 -2.63 19.68 25.18
CA ILE A 192 -3.02 19.55 23.77
C ILE A 192 -4.03 18.40 23.67
N GLY A 193 -5.26 18.72 23.30
CA GLY A 193 -6.32 17.75 23.02
C GLY A 193 -6.60 17.65 21.52
N ILE A 194 -6.53 16.46 20.96
CA ILE A 194 -6.79 16.19 19.54
C ILE A 194 -7.96 15.21 19.46
N ALA A 195 -9.12 15.69 19.02
CA ALA A 195 -10.34 14.92 18.99
C ALA A 195 -10.35 13.87 17.88
N ALA A 196 -11.28 12.91 17.97
CA ALA A 196 -11.51 11.95 16.90
C ALA A 196 -11.79 12.64 15.56
N ASN A 197 -11.24 12.09 14.47
CA ASN A 197 -11.28 12.67 13.11
C ASN A 197 -10.54 14.01 12.93
N ALA A 198 -9.83 14.50 13.95
CA ALA A 198 -8.91 15.63 13.81
C ALA A 198 -7.53 15.16 13.36
N ALA A 199 -6.74 16.05 12.75
CA ALA A 199 -5.37 15.75 12.32
C ALA A 199 -4.38 16.85 12.72
N VAL A 200 -3.21 16.45 13.23
CA VAL A 200 -2.07 17.34 13.50
C VAL A 200 -0.82 16.77 12.83
N GLN A 201 -0.14 17.60 12.04
CA GLN A 201 1.07 17.20 11.32
C GLN A 201 2.02 18.39 11.06
N GLY A 202 3.26 18.11 10.66
CA GLY A 202 4.15 19.12 10.08
C GLY A 202 4.81 18.58 8.81
N LEU A 203 4.86 19.41 7.76
CA LEU A 203 5.48 19.04 6.48
C LEU A 203 6.99 18.81 6.60
N GLY A 204 7.62 19.42 7.61
CA GLY A 204 9.02 19.20 8.00
C GLY A 204 9.26 17.93 8.82
N GLY A 205 8.20 17.16 9.14
CA GLY A 205 8.29 15.93 9.91
C GLY A 205 8.10 16.10 11.42
N VAL A 206 7.84 17.30 11.93
CA VAL A 206 7.57 17.57 13.35
C VAL A 206 6.09 17.91 13.54
N ALA A 207 5.36 17.14 14.33
CA ALA A 207 3.95 17.39 14.62
C ALA A 207 3.78 18.38 15.78
N ILE A 208 4.52 18.18 16.87
CA ILE A 208 4.44 18.98 18.10
C ILE A 208 5.85 19.27 18.59
N LEU A 209 6.10 20.54 18.91
CA LEU A 209 7.36 21.03 19.45
C LEU A 209 7.08 21.89 20.69
N ALA A 210 7.65 21.57 21.84
CA ALA A 210 7.43 22.29 23.08
C ALA A 210 8.72 22.40 23.93
N GLY A 211 8.69 23.34 24.88
CA GLY A 211 9.86 23.75 25.66
C GLY A 211 10.03 23.06 27.02
N ALA A 212 10.36 23.86 28.04
CA ALA A 212 10.69 23.35 29.38
C ALA A 212 9.47 23.14 30.30
N ALA A 213 8.27 23.54 29.88
CA ALA A 213 7.04 23.39 30.65
C ALA A 213 6.55 21.93 30.68
N ASN A 214 5.59 21.62 31.55
CA ASN A 214 4.96 20.30 31.58
C ASN A 214 3.94 20.20 30.45
N GLU A 215 4.06 19.18 29.61
CA GLU A 215 3.22 19.00 28.43
C GLU A 215 2.39 17.71 28.52
N ILE A 216 1.06 17.84 28.42
CA ILE A 216 0.14 16.71 28.33
C ILE A 216 -0.56 16.70 26.98
N VAL A 217 -0.30 15.65 26.18
CA VAL A 217 -0.95 15.43 24.89
C VAL A 217 -1.96 14.28 24.98
N GLN A 218 -3.19 14.52 24.57
CA GLN A 218 -4.25 13.52 24.46
C GLN A 218 -4.71 13.43 23.00
N ASN A 219 -4.43 12.31 22.35
CA ASN A 219 -4.75 12.09 20.94
C ASN A 219 -5.84 11.03 20.77
N ALA A 220 -7.03 11.43 20.33
CA ALA A 220 -8.07 10.55 19.79
C ALA A 220 -8.19 10.65 18.25
N GLY A 221 -7.46 11.58 17.62
CA GLY A 221 -7.41 11.79 16.18
C GLY A 221 -6.17 11.17 15.54
N THR A 222 -5.59 11.87 14.57
CA THR A 222 -4.34 11.46 13.90
C THR A 222 -3.23 12.47 14.17
N VAL A 223 -2.10 12.02 14.74
CA VAL A 223 -0.86 12.80 14.85
C VAL A 223 0.17 12.18 13.91
N THR A 224 0.78 12.99 13.05
CA THR A 224 1.81 12.51 12.11
C THR A 224 3.05 13.39 12.14
N GLY A 225 4.15 12.82 12.61
CA GLY A 225 5.45 13.47 12.76
C GLY A 225 6.01 13.32 14.18
N SER A 226 7.28 13.69 14.31
CA SER A 226 8.01 13.74 15.58
C SER A 226 7.31 14.62 16.60
N VAL A 227 7.39 14.22 17.85
CA VAL A 227 6.84 14.96 18.99
C VAL A 227 7.98 15.24 19.95
N ASP A 228 8.32 16.51 20.12
CA ASP A 228 9.31 16.94 21.10
C ASP A 228 8.62 17.77 22.17
N LEU A 229 8.46 17.22 23.37
CA LEU A 229 7.86 17.90 24.51
C LEU A 229 8.90 18.56 25.43
N GLY A 230 10.17 18.54 25.04
CA GLY A 230 11.25 19.22 25.72
C GLY A 230 11.61 18.59 27.08
N LEU A 231 11.73 19.43 28.12
CA LEU A 231 12.37 19.09 29.40
C LEU A 231 11.43 19.01 30.61
N GLY A 232 10.13 19.26 30.43
CA GLY A 232 9.16 19.17 31.52
C GLY A 232 8.82 17.73 31.94
N THR A 233 7.84 17.62 32.83
CA THR A 233 7.20 16.35 33.18
C THR A 233 6.13 16.04 32.13
N ASN A 234 6.53 15.32 31.09
CA ASN A 234 5.72 15.19 29.88
C ASN A 234 4.95 13.86 29.81
N ALA A 235 3.77 13.90 29.18
CA ALA A 235 2.99 12.70 28.90
C ALA A 235 2.30 12.81 27.54
N PHE A 236 2.36 11.73 26.76
CA PHE A 236 1.60 11.59 25.52
C PHE A 236 0.70 10.37 25.62
N THR A 237 -0.62 10.57 25.48
CA THR A 237 -1.61 9.49 25.50
C THR A 237 -2.28 9.40 24.14
N ASN A 238 -2.00 8.34 23.39
CA ASN A 238 -2.75 7.94 22.21
C ASN A 238 -3.96 7.10 22.66
N LEU A 239 -5.14 7.71 22.66
CA LEU A 239 -6.40 7.10 23.10
C LEU A 239 -6.87 6.03 22.12
N ALA A 240 -7.81 5.18 22.55
CA ALA A 240 -8.42 4.18 21.68
C ALA A 240 -9.05 4.83 20.43
N GLY A 241 -8.75 4.28 19.25
CA GLY A 241 -9.14 4.85 17.95
C GLY A 241 -8.21 5.96 17.43
N GLY A 242 -7.32 6.50 18.27
CA GLY A 242 -6.29 7.45 17.87
C GLY A 242 -5.16 6.80 17.09
N VAL A 243 -4.61 7.51 16.10
CA VAL A 243 -3.46 7.10 15.30
C VAL A 243 -2.29 8.04 15.58
N PHE A 244 -1.16 7.48 15.95
CA PHE A 244 0.09 8.22 16.10
C PHE A 244 1.17 7.65 15.19
N ASN A 245 1.53 8.40 14.15
CA ASN A 245 2.67 8.12 13.28
C ASN A 245 3.86 8.92 13.83
N ALA A 246 4.70 8.29 14.65
CA ALA A 246 5.59 8.94 15.59
C ALA A 246 6.79 9.70 14.98
N GLY A 247 7.08 9.52 13.70
CA GLY A 247 8.25 10.13 13.07
C GLY A 247 9.55 9.63 13.68
N ASP A 248 10.60 10.43 13.61
CA ASP A 248 11.94 10.00 14.03
C ASP A 248 12.12 10.03 15.56
N VAL A 249 11.46 10.96 16.24
CA VAL A 249 11.69 11.23 17.67
C VAL A 249 10.38 11.49 18.42
N VAL A 250 10.25 10.86 19.59
CA VAL A 250 9.26 11.18 20.63
C VAL A 250 10.01 11.53 21.92
N GLN A 251 10.24 12.83 22.14
CA GLN A 251 10.99 13.33 23.28
C GLN A 251 10.07 13.65 24.46
N LEU A 252 10.21 12.90 25.57
CA LEU A 252 9.36 13.02 26.76
C LEU A 252 10.13 13.30 28.05
N ASN A 253 11.47 13.40 27.99
CA ASN A 253 12.33 13.61 29.15
C ASN A 253 12.09 12.62 30.31
N GLY A 254 11.93 11.33 30.00
CA GLY A 254 11.64 10.31 31.03
C GLY A 254 10.15 10.11 31.32
N GLY A 255 9.28 10.94 30.71
CA GLY A 255 7.82 10.78 30.72
C GLY A 255 7.33 9.52 30.01
N THR A 256 6.00 9.36 29.92
CA THR A 256 5.39 8.13 29.38
C THR A 256 4.58 8.39 28.11
N LEU A 257 4.87 7.60 27.07
CA LEU A 257 4.02 7.40 25.90
C LEU A 257 3.05 6.25 26.19
N SER A 258 1.76 6.55 26.35
CA SER A 258 0.69 5.57 26.55
C SER A 258 -0.10 5.38 25.26
N ASN A 259 -0.10 4.17 24.70
CA ASN A 259 -0.75 3.84 23.45
C ASN A 259 -1.88 2.82 23.64
N ALA A 260 -3.11 3.30 23.69
CA ALA A 260 -4.33 2.49 23.61
C ALA A 260 -4.91 2.42 22.18
N GLY A 261 -4.48 3.32 21.28
CA GLY A 261 -4.83 3.34 19.87
C GLY A 261 -3.83 2.59 18.98
N THR A 262 -3.51 3.16 17.82
CA THR A 262 -2.48 2.65 16.89
C THR A 262 -1.24 3.55 16.92
N LEU A 263 -0.07 2.96 17.18
CA LEU A 263 1.23 3.60 17.08
C LEU A 263 2.01 2.98 15.91
N SER A 264 2.50 3.81 15.00
CA SER A 264 3.39 3.41 13.90
C SER A 264 4.62 4.32 13.86
N PRO A 265 5.84 3.79 13.70
CA PRO A 265 7.04 4.64 13.63
C PRO A 265 7.07 5.58 12.43
N SER A 266 6.72 5.09 11.24
CA SER A 266 6.88 5.84 9.98
C SER A 266 5.65 5.82 9.08
N GLY A 267 4.49 5.42 9.63
CA GLY A 267 3.27 5.20 8.87
C GLY A 267 3.33 3.91 8.04
N LEU A 268 2.31 3.66 7.23
CA LEU A 268 2.19 2.41 6.46
C LEU A 268 3.04 2.40 5.19
N GLY A 269 3.68 1.27 4.91
CA GLY A 269 4.44 0.98 3.69
C GLY A 269 5.87 1.53 3.66
N LYS A 270 6.39 2.07 4.78
CA LYS A 270 7.74 2.63 4.89
C LYS A 270 8.43 2.13 6.14
N VAL A 271 9.43 1.27 5.96
CA VAL A 271 10.29 0.82 7.05
C VAL A 271 11.19 1.95 7.57
N GLY A 272 10.91 2.42 8.78
CA GLY A 272 11.65 3.46 9.49
C GLY A 272 11.88 3.16 10.97
N SER A 273 12.22 4.19 11.75
CA SER A 273 12.54 4.03 13.16
C SER A 273 12.15 5.25 13.98
N SER A 274 11.64 5.03 15.18
CA SER A 274 11.35 6.09 16.14
C SER A 274 12.15 5.90 17.42
N ALA A 275 12.77 6.97 17.91
CA ALA A 275 13.40 7.02 19.23
C ALA A 275 12.44 7.64 20.24
N VAL A 276 12.11 6.91 21.31
CA VAL A 276 11.27 7.39 22.41
C VAL A 276 12.15 7.64 23.64
N THR A 277 12.25 8.89 24.08
CA THR A 277 13.05 9.25 25.27
C THR A 277 12.17 9.29 26.52
N GLY A 278 11.90 8.09 27.05
CA GLY A 278 11.04 7.91 28.19
C GLY A 278 10.58 6.47 28.29
N ASN A 279 9.38 6.28 28.80
CA ASN A 279 8.74 4.98 28.92
C ASN A 279 7.65 4.81 27.87
N LEU A 280 7.36 3.57 27.49
CA LEU A 280 6.28 3.20 26.58
C LEU A 280 5.35 2.21 27.28
N THR A 281 4.05 2.48 27.30
CA THR A 281 3.01 1.49 27.62
C THR A 281 2.10 1.35 26.43
N SER A 282 1.94 0.14 25.88
CA SER A 282 1.17 -0.06 24.65
C SER A 282 0.18 -1.22 24.76
N PRO A 283 -0.94 -1.06 25.51
CA PRO A 283 -2.06 -1.99 25.49
C PRO A 283 -2.86 -1.97 24.16
N GLY A 284 -2.61 -1.00 23.29
CA GLY A 284 -3.20 -0.89 21.96
C GLY A 284 -2.41 -1.66 20.89
N THR A 285 -2.40 -1.12 19.67
CA THR A 285 -1.75 -1.72 18.51
C THR A 285 -0.45 -1.00 18.16
N LEU A 286 0.62 -1.78 17.93
CA LEU A 286 1.82 -1.34 17.21
C LEU A 286 1.69 -1.76 15.75
N ALA A 287 1.59 -0.81 14.83
CA ALA A 287 1.55 -1.07 13.39
C ALA A 287 2.97 -0.98 12.82
N ILE A 288 3.50 -2.12 12.37
CA ILE A 288 4.92 -2.31 12.01
C ILE A 288 5.01 -2.84 10.58
N ASP A 289 5.73 -2.12 9.71
CA ASP A 289 6.14 -2.62 8.41
C ASP A 289 7.36 -3.55 8.52
N VAL A 290 7.36 -4.67 7.81
CA VAL A 290 8.43 -5.68 7.88
C VAL A 290 8.94 -6.07 6.49
N ASP A 291 10.25 -6.01 6.29
CA ASP A 291 10.98 -6.53 5.13
C ASP A 291 12.07 -7.53 5.56
N LEU A 292 11.66 -8.77 5.79
CA LEU A 292 12.53 -9.88 6.18
C LEU A 292 13.57 -10.20 5.11
N ARG A 293 13.34 -9.89 3.83
CA ARG A 293 14.33 -10.12 2.77
C ARG A 293 15.58 -9.25 2.98
N ARG A 294 15.42 -8.12 3.65
CA ARG A 294 16.51 -7.18 3.99
C ARG A 294 16.86 -7.21 5.48
N GLY A 295 16.18 -8.04 6.28
CA GLY A 295 16.34 -8.07 7.74
C GLY A 295 15.96 -6.76 8.42
N ARG A 296 14.98 -6.02 7.87
CA ARG A 296 14.54 -4.73 8.38
C ARG A 296 13.08 -4.77 8.79
N ALA A 297 12.75 -4.05 9.84
CA ALA A 297 11.38 -3.77 10.24
C ALA A 297 11.31 -2.34 10.78
N ASP A 298 10.11 -1.80 10.85
CA ASP A 298 9.85 -0.63 11.67
C ASP A 298 10.35 -0.89 13.08
N SER A 299 11.14 0.03 13.63
CA SER A 299 11.74 -0.15 14.95
C SER A 299 11.44 1.00 15.91
N ILE A 300 11.11 0.65 17.15
CA ILE A 300 10.92 1.61 18.24
C ILE A 300 12.04 1.40 19.26
N ALA A 301 12.89 2.41 19.41
CA ALA A 301 13.95 2.42 20.42
C ALA A 301 13.51 3.26 21.62
N VAL A 302 13.21 2.61 22.74
CA VAL A 302 12.77 3.26 23.98
C VAL A 302 13.96 3.39 24.94
N SER A 303 14.23 4.59 25.44
CA SER A 303 15.36 4.79 26.37
C SER A 303 15.09 4.23 27.78
N GLY A 304 13.83 4.19 28.20
CA GLY A 304 13.36 3.66 29.49
C GLY A 304 12.71 2.29 29.36
N ALA A 305 11.66 2.04 30.14
CA ALA A 305 10.91 0.79 30.13
C ALA A 305 9.84 0.77 29.03
N ALA A 306 9.62 -0.38 28.41
CA ALA A 306 8.53 -0.62 27.46
C ALA A 306 7.68 -1.82 27.90
N ASP A 307 6.39 -1.56 28.15
CA ASP A 307 5.40 -2.56 28.53
C ASP A 307 4.36 -2.76 27.41
N LEU A 308 4.33 -3.97 26.86
CA LEU A 308 3.44 -4.38 25.77
C LEU A 308 2.30 -5.28 26.28
N THR A 309 2.07 -5.35 27.59
CA THR A 309 1.05 -6.21 28.19
C THR A 309 -0.34 -5.86 27.69
N GLY A 310 -1.06 -6.86 27.17
CA GLY A 310 -2.39 -6.69 26.60
C GLY A 310 -2.44 -6.09 25.20
N GLY A 311 -1.28 -5.71 24.63
CA GLY A 311 -1.18 -5.12 23.31
C GLY A 311 -1.15 -6.11 22.15
N ALA A 312 -1.28 -5.58 20.94
CA ALA A 312 -1.13 -6.30 19.68
C ALA A 312 -0.06 -5.66 18.79
N VAL A 313 0.63 -6.47 18.00
CA VAL A 313 1.51 -6.02 16.92
C VAL A 313 0.85 -6.38 15.60
N ALA A 314 0.39 -5.38 14.86
CA ALA A 314 -0.18 -5.52 13.52
C ALA A 314 0.93 -5.38 12.48
N ILE A 315 1.17 -6.45 11.73
CA ILE A 315 2.32 -6.57 10.84
C ILE A 315 1.87 -6.34 9.41
N ASN A 316 2.52 -5.41 8.73
CA ASN A 316 2.41 -5.22 7.30
C ASN A 316 3.68 -5.73 6.60
N ALA A 317 3.60 -6.92 6.00
CA ALA A 317 4.75 -7.55 5.38
C ALA A 317 5.00 -7.01 3.96
N VAL A 318 6.04 -6.19 3.82
CA VAL A 318 6.53 -5.66 2.52
C VAL A 318 7.50 -6.64 1.86
N GLY A 319 8.18 -7.47 2.66
CA GLY A 319 9.06 -8.53 2.16
C GLY A 319 9.13 -9.71 3.10
N ILE A 320 8.94 -10.90 2.55
CA ILE A 320 8.96 -12.16 3.28
C ILE A 320 10.15 -13.01 2.83
N ALA A 321 10.85 -13.58 3.82
CA ALA A 321 11.88 -14.59 3.62
C ALA A 321 11.85 -15.60 4.77
N PRO A 322 12.01 -16.91 4.49
CA PRO A 322 12.17 -17.91 5.55
C PRO A 322 13.51 -17.72 6.28
N ASN A 323 13.55 -18.14 7.55
CA ASN A 323 14.75 -18.11 8.41
C ASN A 323 15.38 -16.72 8.58
N ALA A 324 14.61 -15.65 8.35
CA ALA A 324 15.03 -14.28 8.51
C ALA A 324 14.32 -13.64 9.70
N THR A 325 15.02 -12.76 10.40
CA THR A 325 14.49 -12.04 11.55
C THR A 325 14.65 -10.54 11.36
N ALA A 326 13.77 -9.77 12.00
CA ALA A 326 13.88 -8.32 12.06
C ALA A 326 13.46 -7.80 13.45
N THR A 327 14.23 -6.89 14.02
CA THR A 327 13.94 -6.26 15.32
C THR A 327 12.94 -5.12 15.15
N TYR A 328 11.89 -5.09 15.96
CA TYR A 328 10.88 -4.03 15.91
C TYR A 328 10.79 -3.18 17.18
N ILE A 329 11.34 -3.64 18.30
CA ILE A 329 11.38 -2.85 19.52
C ILE A 329 12.60 -3.20 20.37
N SER A 330 13.17 -2.18 21.00
CA SER A 330 14.20 -2.32 22.03
C SER A 330 13.95 -1.33 23.16
N ALA A 331 14.23 -1.72 24.40
CA ALA A 331 14.07 -0.86 25.56
C ALA A 331 15.07 -1.22 26.67
N ALA A 332 15.22 -0.37 27.69
CA ALA A 332 16.03 -0.71 28.87
C ALA A 332 15.44 -1.88 29.67
N THR A 333 14.11 -2.00 29.67
CA THR A 333 13.38 -3.15 30.20
C THR A 333 12.17 -3.41 29.31
N LEU A 334 11.97 -4.67 28.91
CA LEU A 334 10.85 -5.10 28.08
C LEU A 334 9.95 -6.06 28.86
N THR A 335 8.66 -5.75 28.91
CA THR A 335 7.63 -6.61 29.51
C THR A 335 6.44 -6.82 28.58
N GLY A 336 5.72 -7.90 28.80
CA GLY A 336 4.54 -8.26 28.02
C GLY A 336 4.84 -9.20 26.86
N ALA A 337 3.81 -9.94 26.44
CA ALA A 337 3.82 -10.82 25.29
C ALA A 337 2.65 -10.42 24.37
N PRO A 338 2.86 -9.51 23.42
CA PRO A 338 1.78 -9.02 22.58
C PRO A 338 1.28 -10.09 21.62
N VAL A 339 0.04 -9.93 21.16
CA VAL A 339 -0.54 -10.79 20.12
C VAL A 339 -0.08 -10.28 18.76
N TYR A 340 0.47 -11.18 17.93
CA TYR A 340 0.89 -10.84 16.57
C TYR A 340 -0.24 -11.07 15.58
N THR A 341 -0.53 -10.07 14.75
CA THR A 341 -1.62 -10.09 13.77
C THR A 341 -1.10 -9.65 12.41
N ASP A 342 -1.72 -10.19 11.36
CA ASP A 342 -1.35 -10.05 9.95
C ASP A 342 -2.65 -10.18 9.14
N ASN A 343 -2.70 -9.60 7.95
CA ASN A 343 -3.79 -9.76 7.01
C ASN A 343 -3.69 -11.05 6.19
N SER A 344 -2.54 -11.73 6.17
CA SER A 344 -2.29 -12.98 5.44
C SER A 344 -2.89 -14.20 6.13
N LEU A 345 -3.52 -15.09 5.36
CA LEU A 345 -3.96 -16.41 5.86
C LEU A 345 -2.81 -17.42 5.97
N VAL A 346 -1.69 -17.20 5.28
CA VAL A 346 -0.60 -18.18 5.15
C VAL A 346 0.60 -17.90 6.06
N TYR A 347 0.68 -16.71 6.65
CA TYR A 347 1.78 -16.33 7.52
C TYR A 347 1.33 -16.23 8.98
N GLN A 348 2.14 -16.80 9.85
CA GLN A 348 2.03 -16.64 11.30
C GLN A 348 3.34 -16.05 11.80
N TRP A 349 3.27 -15.26 12.86
CA TRP A 349 4.41 -14.50 13.34
C TRP A 349 4.81 -14.96 14.73
N GLN A 350 6.11 -15.15 14.91
CA GLN A 350 6.68 -15.55 16.18
C GLN A 350 7.66 -14.48 16.67
N GLN A 351 7.58 -14.20 17.96
CA GLN A 351 8.56 -13.38 18.66
C GLN A 351 9.90 -14.11 18.78
N VAL A 352 10.98 -13.40 18.49
CA VAL A 352 12.36 -13.84 18.72
C VAL A 352 13.01 -12.88 19.69
N ALA A 353 13.61 -13.39 20.77
CA ALA A 353 14.41 -12.55 21.66
C ALA A 353 15.67 -12.09 20.91
N ALA A 354 15.97 -10.80 21.00
CA ALA A 354 17.14 -10.20 20.40
C ALA A 354 17.85 -9.29 21.42
N THR A 355 19.08 -8.92 21.12
CA THR A 355 19.84 -7.93 21.87
C THR A 355 20.40 -6.93 20.88
N THR A 356 20.27 -5.64 21.18
CA THR A 356 20.90 -4.59 20.37
C THR A 356 22.43 -4.69 20.48
N SER A 357 23.14 -4.04 19.56
CA SER A 357 24.61 -3.91 19.64
C SER A 357 25.08 -3.24 20.94
N GLY A 358 24.24 -2.41 21.56
CA GLY A 358 24.48 -1.77 22.86
C GLY A 358 24.08 -2.61 24.07
N GLY A 359 23.71 -3.89 23.90
CA GLY A 359 23.37 -4.80 25.00
C GLY A 359 21.93 -4.66 25.54
N GLN A 360 21.11 -3.78 24.96
CA GLN A 360 19.71 -3.62 25.38
C GLN A 360 18.85 -4.78 24.90
N PRO A 361 17.89 -5.29 25.72
CA PRO A 361 16.95 -6.30 25.30
C PRO A 361 16.06 -5.77 24.16
N ALA A 362 15.72 -6.65 23.23
CA ALA A 362 14.92 -6.34 22.06
C ALA A 362 13.99 -7.50 21.70
N TYR A 363 12.84 -7.18 21.09
CA TYR A 363 11.99 -8.17 20.44
C TYR A 363 12.13 -8.06 18.93
N GLY A 364 12.40 -9.22 18.33
CA GLY A 364 12.36 -9.43 16.90
C GLY A 364 11.17 -10.28 16.49
N LEU A 365 10.96 -10.32 15.17
CA LEU A 365 9.93 -11.06 14.49
C LEU A 365 10.56 -12.04 13.51
N THR A 366 9.97 -13.21 13.40
CA THR A 366 10.19 -14.15 12.31
C THR A 366 8.85 -14.62 11.77
N ALA A 367 8.79 -14.85 10.46
CA ALA A 367 7.61 -15.41 9.81
C ALA A 367 7.68 -16.94 9.83
N GLN A 368 6.53 -17.57 10.06
CA GLN A 368 6.27 -18.98 9.80
C GLN A 368 5.22 -19.07 8.69
N ALA A 369 5.41 -19.98 7.74
CA ALA A 369 4.48 -20.16 6.64
C ALA A 369 3.73 -21.49 6.75
N ASN A 370 2.41 -21.43 6.55
CA ASN A 370 1.56 -22.58 6.28
C ASN A 370 0.77 -22.30 4.99
N PHE A 371 1.22 -22.88 3.88
CA PHE A 371 0.55 -22.71 2.58
C PHE A 371 -0.73 -23.56 2.43
N THR A 372 -1.07 -24.36 3.43
CA THR A 372 -2.36 -25.08 3.53
C THR A 372 -3.12 -24.62 4.79
N PRO A 373 -3.55 -23.35 4.84
CA PRO A 373 -4.21 -22.82 6.03
C PRO A 373 -5.58 -23.47 6.24
N ALA A 374 -5.96 -23.63 7.51
CA ALA A 374 -7.25 -24.19 7.87
C ALA A 374 -8.39 -23.27 7.37
N GLY A 375 -9.50 -23.86 6.92
CA GLY A 375 -10.66 -23.10 6.42
C GLY A 375 -10.56 -22.68 4.95
N VAL A 376 -9.46 -22.96 4.25
CA VAL A 376 -9.36 -22.77 2.79
C VAL A 376 -9.51 -24.11 2.07
N GLY A 377 -10.60 -24.28 1.32
CA GLY A 377 -10.84 -25.47 0.51
C GLY A 377 -10.00 -25.47 -0.76
N LEU A 378 -8.82 -26.08 -0.73
CA LEU A 378 -7.94 -26.17 -1.89
C LEU A 378 -8.29 -27.38 -2.77
N ASN A 379 -8.28 -27.20 -4.09
CA ASN A 379 -8.38 -28.32 -5.03
C ASN A 379 -7.06 -29.12 -5.15
N PRO A 380 -7.04 -30.30 -5.78
CA PRO A 380 -5.81 -31.12 -5.85
C PRO A 380 -4.59 -30.42 -6.44
N ASN A 381 -4.75 -29.56 -7.45
CA ASN A 381 -3.63 -28.84 -8.07
C ASN A 381 -3.14 -27.71 -7.16
N GLN A 382 -4.06 -26.96 -6.55
CA GLN A 382 -3.73 -25.93 -5.56
C GLN A 382 -3.02 -26.54 -4.35
N GLN A 383 -3.44 -27.73 -3.89
CA GLN A 383 -2.76 -28.47 -2.83
C GLN A 383 -1.32 -28.86 -3.24
N ALA A 384 -1.12 -29.32 -4.48
CA ALA A 384 0.22 -29.66 -4.98
C ALA A 384 1.14 -28.43 -5.04
N ILE A 385 0.64 -27.28 -5.49
CA ILE A 385 1.39 -26.01 -5.52
C ILE A 385 1.69 -25.54 -4.10
N ALA A 386 0.71 -25.55 -3.20
CA ALA A 386 0.90 -25.20 -1.80
C ALA A 386 1.95 -26.08 -1.12
N ALA A 387 1.91 -27.40 -1.36
CA ALA A 387 2.91 -28.33 -0.84
C ALA A 387 4.31 -28.05 -1.41
N HIS A 388 4.40 -27.67 -2.69
CA HIS A 388 5.67 -27.27 -3.29
C HIS A 388 6.21 -25.96 -2.67
N LEU A 389 5.37 -24.93 -2.50
CA LEU A 389 5.74 -23.70 -1.80
C LEU A 389 6.21 -23.98 -0.38
N GLN A 390 5.53 -24.88 0.34
CA GLN A 390 5.93 -25.32 1.67
C GLN A 390 7.30 -26.01 1.67
N SER A 391 7.58 -26.87 0.69
CA SER A 391 8.88 -27.50 0.54
C SER A 391 9.99 -26.47 0.28
N VAL A 392 9.74 -25.46 -0.56
CA VAL A 392 10.72 -24.42 -0.85
C VAL A 392 10.96 -23.52 0.37
N TRP A 393 9.91 -23.21 1.12
CA TRP A 393 10.02 -22.49 2.39
C TRP A 393 10.88 -23.25 3.39
N ASN A 394 10.58 -24.54 3.59
CA ASN A 394 11.30 -25.42 4.52
C ASN A 394 12.77 -25.60 4.13
N ALA A 395 13.10 -25.48 2.84
CA ALA A 395 14.48 -25.52 2.34
C ALA A 395 15.26 -24.21 2.56
N GLY A 396 14.65 -23.17 3.15
CA GLY A 396 15.27 -21.87 3.39
C GLY A 396 15.10 -20.87 2.25
N GLY A 397 14.23 -21.16 1.29
CA GLY A 397 13.89 -20.24 0.20
C GLY A 397 15.01 -19.99 -0.81
N ALA A 398 14.76 -19.03 -1.70
CA ALA A 398 15.70 -18.56 -2.72
C ALA A 398 15.28 -17.14 -3.15
N SER A 399 16.16 -16.35 -3.76
CA SER A 399 15.85 -14.96 -4.16
C SER A 399 14.57 -14.84 -5.01
N GLY A 400 14.37 -15.76 -5.97
CA GLY A 400 13.14 -15.82 -6.78
C GLY A 400 11.92 -16.29 -5.99
N ALA A 401 12.07 -17.29 -5.13
CA ALA A 401 10.97 -17.81 -4.30
C ALA A 401 10.50 -16.78 -3.26
N ASN A 402 11.42 -15.98 -2.69
CA ASN A 402 11.11 -14.94 -1.72
C ASN A 402 10.24 -13.82 -2.32
N GLN A 403 10.33 -13.58 -3.63
CA GLN A 403 9.42 -12.67 -4.31
C GLN A 403 7.99 -13.24 -4.36
N VAL A 404 7.85 -14.55 -4.62
CA VAL A 404 6.55 -15.24 -4.57
C VAL A 404 5.96 -15.20 -3.16
N PHE A 405 6.76 -15.48 -2.14
CA PHE A 405 6.31 -15.38 -0.75
C PHE A 405 5.83 -13.97 -0.38
N SER A 406 6.59 -12.94 -0.80
CA SER A 406 6.19 -11.55 -0.55
C SER A 406 4.88 -11.20 -1.26
N GLY A 407 4.69 -11.65 -2.50
CA GLY A 407 3.43 -11.45 -3.25
C GLY A 407 2.23 -12.11 -2.56
N LEU A 408 2.40 -13.36 -2.10
CA LEU A 408 1.35 -14.09 -1.39
C LEU A 408 0.96 -13.43 -0.05
N GLY A 409 1.89 -12.77 0.63
CA GLY A 409 1.59 -12.02 1.86
C GLY A 409 0.56 -10.91 1.64
N GLY A 410 0.66 -10.20 0.51
CA GLY A 410 -0.27 -9.12 0.15
C GLY A 410 -1.60 -9.59 -0.45
N THR A 411 -1.66 -10.81 -1.01
CA THR A 411 -2.83 -11.28 -1.77
C THR A 411 -3.61 -12.42 -1.11
N SER A 412 -3.17 -12.92 0.04
CA SER A 412 -3.79 -14.06 0.74
C SER A 412 -4.77 -13.68 1.85
N ALA A 413 -5.33 -12.47 1.81
CA ALA A 413 -6.21 -11.98 2.87
C ALA A 413 -7.57 -12.68 2.96
N THR A 414 -7.98 -13.37 1.89
CA THR A 414 -9.22 -14.15 1.88
C THR A 414 -8.99 -15.50 1.19
N ALA A 415 -9.84 -16.48 1.50
CA ALA A 415 -9.75 -17.81 0.89
C ALA A 415 -9.79 -17.76 -0.64
N SER A 416 -10.68 -16.94 -1.21
CA SER A 416 -10.82 -16.78 -2.66
C SER A 416 -9.60 -16.11 -3.30
N ALA A 417 -9.04 -15.07 -2.66
CA ALA A 417 -7.84 -14.41 -3.15
C ALA A 417 -6.62 -15.33 -3.10
N TYR A 418 -6.49 -16.14 -2.05
CA TYR A 418 -5.42 -17.13 -1.96
C TYR A 418 -5.57 -18.26 -2.99
N GLN A 419 -6.79 -18.79 -3.18
CA GLN A 419 -7.07 -19.79 -4.23
C GLN A 419 -6.76 -19.26 -5.63
N ALA A 420 -7.10 -17.99 -5.92
CA ALA A 420 -6.76 -17.34 -7.18
C ALA A 420 -5.24 -17.20 -7.36
N ALA A 421 -4.52 -16.77 -6.32
CA ALA A 421 -3.06 -16.65 -6.37
C ALA A 421 -2.36 -18.01 -6.62
N LEU A 422 -2.82 -19.09 -5.99
CA LEU A 422 -2.33 -20.44 -6.28
C LEU A 422 -2.67 -20.90 -7.69
N SER A 423 -3.82 -20.48 -8.20
CA SER A 423 -4.24 -20.78 -9.57
C SER A 423 -3.36 -20.06 -10.59
N ASP A 424 -3.00 -18.80 -10.36
CA ASP A 424 -2.07 -18.05 -11.24
C ASP A 424 -0.65 -18.65 -11.25
N LEU A 425 -0.23 -19.27 -10.15
CA LEU A 425 1.04 -20.01 -10.07
C LEU A 425 1.00 -21.35 -10.84
N SER A 426 -0.19 -21.85 -11.17
CA SER A 426 -0.35 -23.16 -11.82
C SER A 426 0.11 -23.16 -13.27
N PRO A 427 0.87 -24.18 -13.73
CA PRO A 427 1.19 -24.37 -15.14
C PRO A 427 0.13 -25.10 -15.97
N GLU A 428 -1.08 -25.27 -15.45
CA GLU A 428 -2.16 -26.02 -16.11
C GLU A 428 -2.43 -25.61 -17.57
N LEU A 429 -2.29 -24.32 -17.93
CA LEU A 429 -2.51 -23.85 -19.29
C LEU A 429 -1.53 -24.49 -20.31
N LEU A 430 -0.36 -24.97 -19.88
CA LEU A 430 0.55 -25.69 -20.77
C LEU A 430 -0.05 -27.01 -21.28
N GLY A 431 -0.95 -27.64 -20.51
CA GLY A 431 -1.69 -28.83 -20.94
C GLY A 431 -2.73 -28.53 -22.03
N ALA A 432 -3.21 -27.28 -22.14
CA ALA A 432 -4.19 -26.89 -23.16
C ALA A 432 -3.61 -27.01 -24.57
N GLY A 433 -2.31 -26.73 -24.75
CA GLY A 433 -1.62 -26.91 -26.04
C GLY A 433 -1.69 -28.36 -26.53
N ALA A 434 -1.38 -29.32 -25.65
CA ALA A 434 -1.43 -30.75 -25.97
C ALA A 434 -2.85 -31.23 -26.30
N SER A 435 -3.85 -30.76 -25.55
CA SER A 435 -5.26 -31.06 -25.81
C SER A 435 -5.72 -30.51 -27.16
N THR A 436 -5.44 -29.23 -27.42
CA THR A 436 -5.82 -28.56 -28.68
C THR A 436 -5.16 -29.26 -29.88
N ARG A 437 -3.88 -29.64 -29.75
CA ARG A 437 -3.16 -30.36 -30.81
C ARG A 437 -3.76 -31.72 -31.11
N THR A 438 -4.07 -32.49 -30.07
CA THR A 438 -4.70 -33.81 -30.22
C THR A 438 -6.07 -33.72 -30.86
N SER A 439 -6.85 -32.67 -30.52
CA SER A 439 -8.14 -32.40 -31.16
C SER A 439 -7.98 -32.07 -32.64
N GLU A 440 -7.02 -31.21 -32.97
CA GLU A 440 -6.77 -30.82 -34.36
C GLU A 440 -6.28 -32.00 -35.21
N SER A 441 -5.34 -32.79 -34.71
CA SER A 441 -4.87 -34.00 -35.40
C SER A 441 -6.04 -34.92 -35.81
N ARG A 442 -7.02 -35.11 -34.92
CA ARG A 442 -8.23 -35.89 -35.22
C ARG A 442 -9.12 -35.20 -36.26
N ALA A 443 -9.21 -33.88 -36.24
CA ALA A 443 -9.99 -33.09 -37.19
C ALA A 443 -9.35 -33.10 -38.59
N VAL A 444 -8.05 -32.82 -38.69
CA VAL A 444 -7.24 -32.89 -39.93
C VAL A 444 -7.37 -34.27 -40.56
N MET A 445 -7.14 -35.33 -39.79
CA MET A 445 -7.25 -36.72 -40.29
C MET A 445 -8.66 -37.06 -40.78
N ASN A 446 -9.71 -36.61 -40.08
CA ASN A 446 -11.10 -36.77 -40.55
C ASN A 446 -11.35 -36.01 -41.86
N ARG A 447 -10.75 -34.82 -42.01
CA ARG A 447 -10.83 -33.98 -43.20
C ARG A 447 -10.04 -34.57 -44.37
N THR A 448 -8.92 -35.26 -44.12
CA THR A 448 -8.15 -36.04 -45.11
C THR A 448 -8.96 -37.22 -45.64
N MET A 449 -9.81 -37.82 -44.79
CA MET A 449 -10.72 -38.89 -45.19
C MET A 449 -11.98 -38.41 -45.93
N SER A 450 -12.17 -37.12 -46.23
CA SER A 450 -13.34 -36.65 -46.99
C SER A 450 -12.96 -35.86 -48.24
N CYS A 451 -13.40 -36.37 -49.39
CA CYS A 451 -13.35 -35.70 -50.68
C CYS A 451 -14.78 -35.31 -51.06
N PRO A 452 -15.16 -34.02 -51.05
CA PRO A 452 -16.53 -33.60 -51.33
C PRO A 452 -16.72 -33.44 -52.84
N VAL A 453 -16.83 -34.55 -53.57
CA VAL A 453 -17.21 -34.55 -55.00
C VAL A 453 -18.63 -35.07 -55.11
N PHE A 454 -19.51 -34.29 -55.77
CA PHE A 454 -20.85 -34.74 -56.12
C PHE A 454 -20.79 -35.52 -57.43
N ALA A 455 -21.48 -36.66 -57.50
CA ALA A 455 -21.62 -37.40 -58.76
C ALA A 455 -22.42 -36.55 -59.77
N GLU A 456 -21.97 -36.53 -61.03
CA GLU A 456 -22.60 -35.76 -62.12
C GLU A 456 -24.13 -35.94 -62.13
N GLY A 457 -24.85 -34.82 -62.13
CA GLY A 457 -26.32 -34.79 -62.17
C GLY A 457 -27.03 -35.19 -60.87
N THR A 458 -26.30 -35.38 -59.75
CA THR A 458 -26.90 -35.75 -58.45
C THR A 458 -26.37 -34.90 -57.30
N MET A 459 -27.06 -34.93 -56.14
CA MET A 459 -26.55 -34.40 -54.87
C MET A 459 -25.82 -35.47 -54.03
N LEU A 460 -25.47 -36.61 -54.63
CA LEU A 460 -24.80 -37.70 -53.93
C LEU A 460 -23.29 -37.48 -53.94
N VAL A 461 -22.68 -37.44 -52.75
CA VAL A 461 -21.23 -37.41 -52.61
C VAL A 461 -20.66 -38.79 -52.93
N VAL A 462 -19.72 -38.86 -53.86
CA VAL A 462 -19.00 -40.08 -54.25
C VAL A 462 -17.51 -39.93 -54.00
N GLU A 463 -16.81 -41.04 -53.80
CA GLU A 463 -15.35 -41.04 -53.75
C GLU A 463 -14.82 -40.92 -55.19
N ASP A 464 -14.13 -39.83 -55.47
CA ASP A 464 -13.51 -39.53 -56.76
C ASP A 464 -12.17 -38.81 -56.54
N GLN A 465 -11.48 -38.47 -57.63
CA GLN A 465 -10.28 -37.68 -57.59
C GLN A 465 -10.61 -36.21 -57.32
N CYS A 466 -9.95 -35.61 -56.32
CA CYS A 466 -10.14 -34.20 -56.02
C CYS A 466 -8.88 -33.56 -55.45
N ALA A 467 -8.74 -32.27 -55.70
CA ALA A 467 -7.90 -31.39 -54.92
C ALA A 467 -8.80 -30.45 -54.13
N TRP A 468 -8.41 -30.12 -52.90
CA TRP A 468 -9.20 -29.26 -52.05
C TRP A 468 -8.32 -28.38 -51.17
N ALA A 469 -8.82 -27.20 -50.85
CA ALA A 469 -8.26 -26.28 -49.87
C ALA A 469 -9.35 -25.86 -48.90
N ARG A 470 -9.02 -25.74 -47.62
CA ARG A 470 -9.93 -25.36 -46.54
C ARG A 470 -9.26 -24.34 -45.62
N MET A 471 -10.02 -23.33 -45.24
CA MET A 471 -9.70 -22.43 -44.14
C MET A 471 -10.72 -22.68 -43.04
N ILE A 472 -10.27 -23.09 -41.86
CA ILE A 472 -11.12 -23.44 -40.73
C ILE A 472 -10.84 -22.46 -39.59
N PHE A 473 -11.91 -21.90 -39.05
CA PHE A 473 -11.89 -21.11 -37.83
C PHE A 473 -12.51 -21.97 -36.72
N GLY A 474 -11.76 -22.18 -35.64
CA GLY A 474 -12.18 -23.00 -34.51
C GLY A 474 -12.18 -22.21 -33.22
N ARG A 475 -13.13 -22.51 -32.34
CA ARG A 475 -13.12 -22.07 -30.95
C ARG A 475 -13.35 -23.29 -30.07
N THR A 476 -12.43 -23.56 -29.16
CA THR A 476 -12.54 -24.63 -28.17
C THR A 476 -12.56 -24.02 -26.78
N THR A 477 -13.59 -24.31 -26.00
CA THR A 477 -13.73 -23.82 -24.62
C THR A 477 -13.76 -24.99 -23.65
N GLN A 478 -12.91 -24.95 -22.63
CA GLN A 478 -13.00 -25.81 -21.47
C GLN A 478 -13.51 -24.99 -20.28
N THR A 479 -14.61 -25.41 -19.67
CA THR A 479 -15.11 -24.82 -18.42
C THR A 479 -14.24 -25.27 -17.26
N SER A 480 -13.98 -24.36 -16.31
CA SER A 480 -13.27 -24.71 -15.08
C SER A 480 -14.01 -25.80 -14.30
N SER A 481 -13.27 -26.76 -13.77
CA SER A 481 -13.78 -27.80 -12.88
C SER A 481 -13.07 -27.77 -11.52
N ALA A 482 -13.48 -28.65 -10.61
CA ALA A 482 -12.78 -28.86 -9.36
C ALA A 482 -11.35 -29.39 -9.52
N GLN A 483 -10.93 -29.80 -10.73
CA GLN A 483 -9.60 -30.35 -10.98
C GLN A 483 -8.80 -29.57 -12.03
N ASN A 484 -9.43 -28.72 -12.85
CA ASN A 484 -8.76 -28.06 -13.96
C ASN A 484 -9.26 -26.64 -14.12
N GLN A 485 -8.34 -25.72 -14.41
CA GLN A 485 -8.68 -24.39 -14.90
C GLN A 485 -9.41 -24.46 -16.25
N GLY A 486 -10.25 -23.45 -16.47
CA GLY A 486 -10.87 -23.24 -17.77
C GLY A 486 -9.90 -22.55 -18.72
N PHE A 487 -10.15 -22.73 -20.01
CA PHE A 487 -9.45 -22.00 -21.06
C PHE A 487 -10.34 -21.85 -22.30
N THR A 488 -10.02 -20.86 -23.12
CA THR A 488 -10.56 -20.71 -24.47
C THR A 488 -9.42 -20.68 -25.45
N THR A 489 -9.48 -21.51 -26.49
CA THR A 489 -8.52 -21.53 -27.60
C THR A 489 -9.23 -21.18 -28.90
N ASP A 490 -8.78 -20.12 -29.54
CA ASP A 490 -9.16 -19.75 -30.91
C ASP A 490 -8.10 -20.27 -31.88
N THR A 491 -8.53 -20.95 -32.95
CA THR A 491 -7.64 -21.53 -33.96
C THR A 491 -7.99 -21.07 -35.37
N ILE A 492 -6.94 -20.92 -36.19
CA ILE A 492 -7.05 -20.75 -37.63
C ILE A 492 -6.21 -21.85 -38.28
N THR A 493 -6.87 -22.74 -39.03
CA THR A 493 -6.20 -23.82 -39.76
C THR A 493 -6.37 -23.62 -41.26
N ALA A 494 -5.25 -23.55 -41.98
CA ALA A 494 -5.21 -23.69 -43.43
C ALA A 494 -4.81 -25.13 -43.78
N GLN A 495 -5.66 -25.85 -44.49
CA GLN A 495 -5.40 -27.24 -44.90
C GLN A 495 -5.58 -27.39 -46.40
N THR A 496 -4.63 -28.04 -47.06
CA THR A 496 -4.72 -28.41 -48.47
C THR A 496 -4.51 -29.90 -48.61
N GLY A 497 -5.20 -30.52 -49.57
CA GLY A 497 -5.09 -31.95 -49.79
C GLY A 497 -5.48 -32.37 -51.19
N VAL A 498 -5.04 -33.57 -51.54
CA VAL A 498 -5.36 -34.24 -52.80
C VAL A 498 -5.79 -35.67 -52.50
N GLN A 499 -6.75 -36.15 -53.27
CA GLN A 499 -7.17 -37.55 -53.30
C GLN A 499 -7.09 -38.05 -54.73
N VAL A 500 -6.48 -39.22 -54.91
CA VAL A 500 -6.31 -39.87 -56.21
C VAL A 500 -6.71 -41.33 -56.13
N GLN A 501 -7.26 -41.85 -57.23
CA GLN A 501 -7.53 -43.28 -57.37
C GLN A 501 -6.26 -43.97 -57.89
N VAL A 502 -5.72 -44.92 -57.13
CA VAL A 502 -4.46 -45.61 -57.45
C VAL A 502 -4.68 -46.97 -58.12
N ALA A 503 -5.85 -47.56 -57.91
CA ALA A 503 -6.33 -48.77 -58.57
C ALA A 503 -7.88 -48.75 -58.56
N PRO A 504 -8.57 -49.60 -59.34
CA PRO A 504 -10.02 -49.73 -59.26
C PRO A 504 -10.48 -49.88 -57.81
N ASP A 505 -11.39 -49.00 -57.38
CA ASP A 505 -11.91 -48.92 -56.02
C ASP A 505 -10.90 -48.70 -54.88
N TRP A 506 -9.66 -48.26 -55.17
CA TRP A 506 -8.64 -47.87 -54.19
C TRP A 506 -8.28 -46.41 -54.32
N PHE A 507 -8.41 -45.65 -53.24
CA PHE A 507 -8.12 -44.22 -53.18
C PHE A 507 -7.09 -43.91 -52.12
N THR A 508 -6.16 -43.02 -52.44
CA THR A 508 -5.19 -42.48 -51.49
C THR A 508 -5.37 -40.97 -51.39
N ALA A 509 -5.37 -40.44 -50.18
CA ALA A 509 -5.41 -39.01 -49.92
C ALA A 509 -4.19 -38.57 -49.11
N PHE A 510 -3.66 -37.40 -49.44
CA PHE A 510 -2.59 -36.72 -48.69
C PHE A 510 -3.03 -35.30 -48.39
N SER A 511 -2.72 -34.82 -47.20
CA SER A 511 -2.97 -33.43 -46.82
C SER A 511 -1.88 -32.87 -45.91
N VAL A 512 -1.66 -31.57 -46.02
CA VAL A 512 -0.86 -30.79 -45.08
C VAL A 512 -1.72 -29.70 -44.48
N ALA A 513 -1.56 -29.43 -43.18
CA ALA A 513 -2.24 -28.34 -42.50
C ALA A 513 -1.26 -27.47 -41.73
N TYR A 514 -1.49 -26.16 -41.71
CA TYR A 514 -0.83 -25.22 -40.83
C TYR A 514 -1.88 -24.60 -39.90
N GLN A 515 -1.62 -24.63 -38.60
CA GLN A 515 -2.51 -24.08 -37.58
C GLN A 515 -1.81 -22.96 -36.81
N GLN A 516 -2.52 -21.86 -36.59
CA GLN A 516 -2.23 -20.92 -35.50
C GLN A 516 -3.29 -21.04 -34.42
N ALA A 517 -2.89 -20.90 -33.17
CA ALA A 517 -3.76 -20.98 -32.01
C ALA A 517 -3.41 -19.90 -30.98
N TRP A 518 -4.44 -19.29 -30.40
CA TRP A 518 -4.34 -18.37 -29.27
C TRP A 518 -5.19 -18.90 -28.14
N THR A 519 -4.58 -19.14 -26.99
CA THR A 519 -5.24 -19.68 -25.81
C THR A 519 -5.19 -18.68 -24.66
N THR A 520 -6.35 -18.43 -24.05
CA THR A 520 -6.49 -17.59 -22.84
C THR A 520 -7.03 -18.43 -21.70
N GLY A 521 -6.35 -18.39 -20.54
CA GLY A 521 -6.84 -19.01 -19.31
C GLY A 521 -7.98 -18.23 -18.67
N THR A 522 -8.76 -18.89 -17.79
CA THR A 522 -9.79 -18.21 -16.98
C THR A 522 -9.19 -17.08 -16.16
N GLY A 523 -9.85 -15.92 -16.13
CA GLY A 523 -9.38 -14.76 -15.36
C GLY A 523 -8.39 -13.86 -16.11
N ASN A 524 -8.10 -14.16 -17.39
CA ASN A 524 -7.17 -13.38 -18.21
C ASN A 524 -5.84 -13.13 -17.51
N SER A 525 -5.30 -14.10 -16.78
CA SER A 525 -3.98 -14.02 -16.15
C SER A 525 -2.92 -14.84 -16.89
N SER A 526 -3.30 -15.60 -17.91
CA SER A 526 -2.40 -16.46 -18.68
C SER A 526 -2.76 -16.49 -20.16
N TRP A 527 -1.75 -16.37 -21.01
CA TRP A 527 -1.89 -16.34 -22.47
C TRP A 527 -0.87 -17.28 -23.11
N THR A 528 -1.28 -17.94 -24.19
CA THR A 528 -0.43 -18.78 -25.02
C THR A 528 -0.68 -18.48 -26.48
N SER A 529 0.38 -18.31 -27.25
CA SER A 529 0.35 -18.31 -28.71
C SER A 529 1.07 -19.55 -29.23
N ALA A 530 0.49 -20.22 -30.21
CA ALA A 530 1.05 -21.45 -30.75
C ALA A 530 0.88 -21.51 -32.27
N TYR A 531 1.81 -22.18 -32.93
CA TYR A 531 1.73 -22.52 -34.34
C TYR A 531 2.19 -23.95 -34.56
N GLY A 532 1.59 -24.64 -35.52
CA GLY A 532 1.85 -26.04 -35.76
C GLY A 532 1.60 -26.47 -37.19
N LEU A 533 2.09 -27.66 -37.51
CA LEU A 533 1.97 -28.29 -38.81
C LEU A 533 1.52 -29.75 -38.65
N ASP A 534 0.62 -30.17 -39.54
CA ASP A 534 0.11 -31.53 -39.69
C ASP A 534 0.48 -32.08 -41.07
N VAL A 535 0.85 -33.36 -41.11
CA VAL A 535 0.98 -34.14 -42.34
C VAL A 535 0.16 -35.41 -42.15
N SER A 536 -0.83 -35.60 -43.02
CA SER A 536 -1.75 -36.74 -42.92
C SER A 536 -1.90 -37.46 -44.24
N ALA A 537 -2.07 -38.78 -44.15
CA ALA A 537 -2.34 -39.65 -45.28
C ALA A 537 -3.53 -40.56 -44.97
N ALA A 538 -4.32 -40.90 -45.99
CA ALA A 538 -5.40 -41.87 -45.88
C ALA A 538 -5.41 -42.83 -47.07
N LEU A 539 -5.79 -44.07 -46.81
CA LEU A 539 -6.00 -45.14 -47.79
C LEU A 539 -7.44 -45.62 -47.64
N LYS A 540 -8.18 -45.65 -48.75
CA LYS A 540 -9.58 -46.05 -48.78
C LYS A 540 -9.80 -47.14 -49.82
N HIS A 541 -10.67 -48.10 -49.50
CA HIS A 541 -11.11 -49.13 -50.40
C HIS A 541 -12.64 -49.24 -50.41
N GLN A 542 -13.23 -49.20 -51.59
CA GLN A 542 -14.66 -49.34 -51.78
C GLN A 542 -14.98 -50.76 -52.29
N ALA A 543 -15.87 -51.48 -51.60
CA ALA A 543 -16.26 -52.84 -51.95
C ALA A 543 -17.79 -52.94 -51.96
N GLY A 544 -18.39 -52.64 -53.11
CA GLY A 544 -19.85 -52.58 -53.25
C GLY A 544 -20.47 -51.52 -52.32
N PRO A 545 -21.32 -51.91 -51.35
CA PRO A 545 -21.90 -50.97 -50.39
C PRO A 545 -20.95 -50.55 -49.26
N TRP A 546 -19.78 -51.19 -49.14
CA TRP A 546 -18.83 -50.96 -48.04
C TRP A 546 -17.71 -50.00 -48.42
N LEU A 547 -17.32 -49.14 -47.49
CA LEU A 547 -16.14 -48.29 -47.56
C LEU A 547 -15.25 -48.56 -46.34
N PHE A 548 -14.01 -48.96 -46.59
CA PHE A 548 -12.97 -49.10 -45.58
C PHE A 548 -11.99 -47.94 -45.74
N ALA A 549 -11.65 -47.25 -44.65
CA ALA A 549 -10.69 -46.15 -44.67
C ALA A 549 -9.72 -46.26 -43.49
N LEU A 550 -8.42 -46.19 -43.78
CA LEU A 550 -7.34 -46.10 -42.81
C LEU A 550 -6.66 -44.74 -43.01
N ALA A 551 -6.41 -44.01 -41.93
CA ALA A 551 -5.69 -42.74 -41.98
C ALA A 551 -4.66 -42.65 -40.86
N ALA A 552 -3.58 -41.93 -41.14
CA ALA A 552 -2.53 -41.60 -40.21
C ALA A 552 -2.20 -40.11 -40.31
N ASP A 553 -1.86 -39.51 -39.17
CA ASP A 553 -1.48 -38.11 -39.04
C ASP A 553 -0.24 -38.00 -38.15
N PHE A 554 0.74 -37.22 -38.59
CA PHE A 554 1.86 -36.76 -37.79
C PHE A 554 1.77 -35.26 -37.63
N GLY A 555 2.00 -34.81 -36.40
CA GLY A 555 1.83 -33.43 -36.05
C GLY A 555 2.88 -32.86 -35.12
N TRP A 556 3.22 -31.59 -35.35
CA TRP A 556 4.07 -30.77 -34.48
C TRP A 556 3.42 -29.43 -34.17
N MET A 557 3.65 -28.88 -32.98
CA MET A 557 3.25 -27.52 -32.60
C MET A 557 4.22 -26.94 -31.58
N ASN A 558 4.64 -25.70 -31.81
CA ASN A 558 5.39 -24.89 -30.86
C ASN A 558 4.45 -23.90 -30.16
N SER A 559 4.60 -23.76 -28.85
CA SER A 559 3.79 -22.88 -28.02
C SER A 559 4.68 -21.95 -27.20
N SER A 560 4.32 -20.68 -27.13
CA SER A 560 4.92 -19.66 -26.26
C SER A 560 3.85 -19.13 -25.32
N SER A 561 4.07 -19.27 -24.02
CA SER A 561 3.14 -18.88 -22.96
C SER A 561 3.72 -17.80 -22.06
N SER A 562 2.87 -16.90 -21.61
CA SER A 562 3.16 -15.88 -20.60
C SER A 562 2.07 -15.84 -19.53
N ARG A 563 2.43 -15.57 -18.28
CA ARG A 563 1.46 -15.47 -17.18
C ARG A 563 1.71 -14.21 -16.36
N THR A 564 0.66 -13.69 -15.78
CA THR A 564 0.68 -12.61 -14.80
C THR A 564 0.28 -13.20 -13.47
N ILE A 565 1.19 -13.17 -12.51
CA ILE A 565 0.94 -13.66 -11.16
C ILE A 565 0.65 -12.46 -10.28
N SER A 566 -0.53 -12.41 -9.67
CA SER A 566 -0.90 -11.34 -8.75
C SER A 566 0.13 -11.24 -7.61
N GLY A 567 0.63 -10.03 -7.35
CA GLY A 567 1.67 -9.79 -6.33
C GLY A 567 3.12 -9.98 -6.81
N LEU A 568 3.35 -10.43 -8.05
CA LEU A 568 4.68 -10.35 -8.69
C LEU A 568 4.70 -9.25 -9.76
N ALA A 569 5.75 -8.42 -9.74
CA ALA A 569 6.02 -7.44 -10.79
C ALA A 569 6.59 -8.08 -12.09
N ALA A 570 6.67 -9.40 -12.18
CA ALA A 570 7.25 -10.14 -13.29
C ALA A 570 6.22 -11.07 -13.93
N SER A 571 6.26 -11.17 -15.26
CA SER A 571 5.44 -12.11 -16.03
C SER A 571 6.31 -13.26 -16.52
N PRO A 572 6.28 -14.45 -15.89
CA PRO A 572 7.06 -15.59 -16.35
C PRO A 572 6.62 -16.05 -17.74
N THR A 573 7.60 -16.44 -18.54
CA THR A 573 7.40 -16.96 -19.90
C THR A 573 7.93 -18.39 -20.02
N SER A 574 7.29 -19.21 -20.84
CA SER A 574 7.73 -20.57 -21.15
C SER A 574 7.51 -20.90 -22.61
N SER A 575 8.38 -21.73 -23.20
CA SER A 575 8.18 -22.32 -24.52
C SER A 575 8.09 -23.84 -24.42
N SER A 576 7.26 -24.45 -25.26
CA SER A 576 7.11 -25.90 -25.33
C SER A 576 6.82 -26.39 -26.75
N ASP A 577 7.33 -27.59 -27.06
CA ASP A 577 7.02 -28.30 -28.29
C ASP A 577 6.14 -29.51 -28.00
N THR A 578 5.08 -29.69 -28.79
CA THR A 578 4.18 -30.83 -28.71
C THR A 578 4.23 -31.59 -30.03
N TYR A 579 4.41 -32.91 -29.95
CA TYR A 579 4.37 -33.82 -31.08
C TYR A 579 3.24 -34.83 -30.88
N ASN A 580 2.55 -35.20 -31.95
CA ASN A 580 1.49 -36.21 -31.91
C ASN A 580 1.58 -37.14 -33.13
N VAL A 581 1.13 -38.38 -32.91
CA VAL A 581 0.87 -39.36 -33.97
C VAL A 581 -0.52 -39.90 -33.73
N THR A 582 -1.39 -39.83 -34.74
CA THR A 582 -2.76 -40.31 -34.64
C THR A 582 -3.06 -41.26 -35.78
N GLY A 583 -3.72 -42.39 -35.49
CA GLY A 583 -4.25 -43.31 -36.49
C GLY A 583 -5.76 -43.47 -36.35
N ARG A 584 -6.47 -43.70 -37.46
CA ARG A 584 -7.90 -43.98 -37.46
C ARG A 584 -8.28 -44.95 -38.54
N PHE A 585 -9.14 -45.90 -38.17
CA PHE A 585 -9.81 -46.80 -39.09
C PHE A 585 -11.32 -46.49 -39.08
N ARG A 586 -11.97 -46.50 -40.24
CA ARG A 586 -13.40 -46.24 -40.41
C ARG A 586 -13.98 -47.27 -41.39
N VAL A 587 -15.14 -47.82 -41.04
CA VAL A 587 -15.95 -48.67 -41.92
C VAL A 587 -17.33 -48.04 -42.06
N VAL A 588 -17.82 -47.92 -43.29
CA VAL A 588 -19.16 -47.37 -43.59
C VAL A 588 -19.88 -48.32 -44.54
N CYS A 589 -21.19 -48.51 -44.34
CA CYS A 589 -22.06 -49.26 -45.25
C CYS A 589 -23.19 -48.35 -45.75
N GLY A 590 -23.26 -48.14 -47.07
CA GLY A 590 -24.31 -47.35 -47.71
C GLY A 590 -25.48 -48.22 -48.15
N LEU A 591 -26.63 -48.11 -47.48
CA LEU A 591 -27.89 -48.71 -47.94
C LEU A 591 -28.46 -47.90 -49.12
N ARG A 592 -28.16 -48.31 -50.36
CA ARG A 592 -28.96 -47.86 -51.51
C ARG A 592 -30.38 -48.43 -51.36
N ARG A 593 -31.39 -47.56 -51.22
CA ARG A 593 -32.80 -47.94 -51.34
C ARG A 593 -33.02 -48.49 -52.76
N PHE A 594 -33.12 -49.81 -52.89
CA PHE A 594 -33.58 -50.47 -54.11
C PHE A 594 -35.02 -50.02 -54.38
N LEU A 595 -35.23 -49.09 -55.31
CA LEU A 595 -36.49 -48.96 -56.03
C LEU A 595 -36.38 -49.87 -57.25
N CYS A 596 -36.95 -51.06 -57.17
CA CYS A 596 -37.15 -51.95 -58.29
C CYS A 596 -38.52 -52.62 -58.15
N GLU A 597 -39.36 -52.52 -59.19
CA GLU A 597 -40.52 -53.36 -59.61
C GLU A 597 -41.59 -52.45 -60.26
N ARG A 598 -42.11 -52.63 -61.49
CA ARG A 598 -42.04 -53.69 -62.53
C ARG A 598 -42.54 -53.16 -63.89
N PRO A 599 -42.19 -53.81 -65.02
CA PRO A 599 -42.86 -53.67 -66.31
C PRO A 599 -43.95 -54.76 -66.51
N ARG A 600 -45.18 -54.37 -66.91
CA ARG A 600 -46.05 -55.02 -67.92
C ARG A 600 -47.55 -54.65 -67.79
N LEU A 601 -48.15 -54.43 -68.97
CA LEU A 601 -49.54 -54.62 -69.43
C LEU A 601 -50.44 -53.39 -69.65
N CYS A 602 -51.00 -53.40 -70.87
CA CYS A 602 -51.89 -52.48 -71.56
C CYS A 602 -53.17 -52.09 -70.81
N GLY A 603 -53.73 -50.92 -71.17
CA GLY A 603 -55.13 -50.57 -70.91
C GLY A 603 -55.45 -49.10 -71.18
N ALA A 604 -56.21 -48.85 -72.24
CA ALA A 604 -56.58 -47.56 -72.84
C ALA A 604 -57.31 -46.54 -71.94
N GLY A 605 -57.31 -45.27 -72.36
CA GLY A 605 -58.39 -44.34 -72.00
C GLY A 605 -58.12 -42.85 -72.17
N GLN A 606 -58.30 -42.37 -73.42
CA GLN A 606 -58.49 -40.98 -73.88
C GLN A 606 -57.30 -40.02 -73.94
#